data_AF-A0A183SR15-F1
#
_entry.id   AF-A0A183SR15-F1
#
_cell.length_a   1.000
_cell.length_b   1.000
_cell.length_c   1.000
_cell.angle_alpha   90.00
_cell.angle_beta   90.00
_cell.angle_gamma   90.00
#
_symmetry.space_group_name_H-M   'P 1'
#
loop_
_entity.id
_entity.type
_entity.pdbx_description
1 polymer ?
#
loop_
_entity_poly.entity_id
_entity_poly.type
_entity_poly.pdbx_seq_one_letter_code
_entity_poly.pdbx_strand_id
1 'polypeptide(L)'
;LLFGCRDSYFDILFPTALLNFLQDGTLDHLCLCFSRRPFQADSDASLPSAPHLRGLLDRACLPQKCKYVQECMLSADCRMTALGADECPADVATAFSELSMRESVHSQQLLSHADQLAHLVMDCGAQIRVCGDAKGMGPAVASTWVELFARRLATGSACVDRSKGQPLLPEEINRGQGYLAMLKQERRYIEDVWR
;
A
#
# COMPACT_ATOMS: atom_id res chain seq x y z
N LEU A 1 6.24 -1.74 0.44
CA LEU A 1 5.95 -2.97 1.22
C LEU A 1 4.79 -2.71 2.19
N LEU A 2 3.73 -3.52 2.10
CA LEU A 2 2.67 -3.59 3.11
C LEU A 2 2.93 -4.84 3.97
N PHE A 3 3.17 -4.67 5.27
CA PHE A 3 3.51 -5.78 6.16
C PHE A 3 2.65 -5.75 7.43
N GLY A 4 2.07 -6.89 7.77
CA GLY A 4 1.18 -7.04 8.92
C GLY A 4 1.71 -8.05 9.93
N CYS A 5 1.70 -7.68 11.21
CA CYS A 5 2.00 -8.61 12.31
C CYS A 5 1.02 -8.38 13.49
N ARG A 6 1.22 -9.04 14.64
CA ARG A 6 0.29 -8.89 15.77
C ARG A 6 0.71 -7.79 16.72
N ASP A 7 2.00 -7.69 16.98
CA ASP A 7 2.58 -6.82 18.00
C ASP A 7 3.75 -5.99 17.44
N SER A 8 3.71 -4.68 17.68
CA SER A 8 4.71 -3.71 17.25
C SER A 8 6.09 -3.86 17.93
N TYR A 9 6.18 -4.58 19.04
CA TYR A 9 7.44 -4.77 19.78
C TYR A 9 8.13 -6.09 19.48
N PHE A 10 7.36 -7.13 19.13
CA PHE A 10 7.86 -8.50 19.13
C PHE A 10 7.74 -9.20 17.78
N ASP A 11 6.74 -8.86 16.97
CA ASP A 11 6.39 -9.66 15.79
C ASP A 11 6.82 -9.01 14.47
N ILE A 12 7.53 -7.88 14.51
CA ILE A 12 8.14 -7.31 13.31
C ILE A 12 9.31 -8.20 12.92
N LEU A 13 9.16 -8.91 11.81
CA LEU A 13 10.22 -9.76 11.28
C LEU A 13 11.25 -8.89 10.53
N PHE A 14 12.53 -9.21 10.74
CA PHE A 14 13.67 -8.56 10.08
C PHE A 14 13.73 -7.03 10.22
N PRO A 15 13.53 -6.44 11.41
CA PRO A 15 13.39 -4.99 11.57
C PRO A 15 14.66 -4.24 11.14
N THR A 16 15.85 -4.79 11.41
CA THR A 16 17.13 -4.20 11.00
C THR A 16 17.29 -4.19 9.48
N ALA A 17 16.93 -5.28 8.80
CA ALA A 17 17.04 -5.35 7.33
C ALA A 17 16.07 -4.38 6.66
N LEU A 18 14.83 -4.32 7.14
CA LEU A 18 13.83 -3.37 6.65
C LEU A 18 14.28 -1.92 6.86
N LEU A 19 14.87 -1.60 8.00
CA LEU A 19 15.41 -0.25 8.25
C LEU A 19 16.54 0.07 7.26
N ASN A 20 17.46 -0.85 7.04
CA ASN A 20 18.56 -0.66 6.10
C ASN A 20 18.03 -0.42 4.67
N PHE A 21 17.06 -1.21 4.20
CA PHE A 21 16.45 -1.01 2.88
C PHE A 21 15.74 0.34 2.73
N LEU A 22 15.13 0.84 3.81
CA LEU A 22 14.54 2.18 3.80
C LEU A 22 15.63 3.28 3.80
N GLN A 23 16.79 3.03 4.41
CA GLN A 23 17.89 4.00 4.50
C GLN A 23 18.70 4.08 3.20
N ASP A 24 18.91 2.96 2.53
CA ASP A 24 19.66 2.87 1.28
C ASP A 24 18.81 3.08 0.02
N GLY A 25 17.49 3.18 0.15
CA GLY A 25 16.56 3.41 -0.95
C GLY A 25 16.13 2.15 -1.71
N THR A 26 16.55 0.95 -1.28
CA THR A 26 16.06 -0.31 -1.85
C THR A 26 14.56 -0.51 -1.61
N LEU A 27 14.04 0.01 -0.50
CA LEU A 27 12.62 0.04 -0.19
C LEU A 27 12.16 1.50 -0.12
N ASP A 28 11.31 1.92 -1.06
CA ASP A 28 10.80 3.30 -1.07
C ASP A 28 9.84 3.56 0.10
N HIS A 29 8.93 2.61 0.35
CA HIS A 29 7.86 2.78 1.31
C HIS A 29 7.59 1.51 2.11
N LEU A 30 7.41 1.69 3.42
CA LEU A 30 6.97 0.63 4.34
C LEU A 30 5.68 1.08 5.03
N CYS A 31 4.64 0.26 4.97
CA CYS A 31 3.42 0.41 5.74
C CYS A 31 3.25 -0.78 6.68
N LEU A 32 3.15 -0.53 7.99
CA LEU A 32 2.99 -1.56 9.00
C LEU A 32 1.59 -1.50 9.63
N CYS A 33 0.95 -2.65 9.79
CA CYS A 33 -0.27 -2.78 10.60
C CYS A 33 -0.14 -3.86 11.66
N PHE A 34 -0.83 -3.64 12.78
CA PHE A 34 -0.76 -4.49 13.96
C PHE A 34 -2.15 -4.95 14.35
N SER A 35 -2.40 -6.26 14.28
CA SER A 35 -3.74 -6.81 14.54
C SER A 35 -4.14 -6.82 16.01
N ARG A 36 -3.18 -6.73 16.95
CA ARG A 36 -3.44 -6.80 18.40
C ARG A 36 -2.87 -5.62 19.20
N ARG A 37 -1.58 -5.31 19.04
CA ARG A 37 -0.90 -4.26 19.80
C ARG A 37 -0.24 -3.23 18.86
N PRO A 38 -0.98 -2.16 18.48
CA PRO A 38 -0.42 -1.10 17.65
C PRO A 38 0.62 -0.28 18.39
N PHE A 39 1.50 0.35 17.62
CA PHE A 39 2.49 1.28 18.15
C PHE A 39 1.81 2.57 18.65
N GLN A 40 2.15 2.99 19.87
CA GLN A 40 1.65 4.22 20.48
C GLN A 40 2.84 5.14 20.76
N ALA A 41 2.99 6.20 19.98
CA ALA A 41 4.11 7.14 20.09
C ALA A 41 4.07 7.97 21.40
N ASP A 42 2.87 8.27 21.91
CA ASP A 42 2.66 9.16 23.06
C ASP A 42 2.76 8.48 24.43
N SER A 43 3.12 7.19 24.47
CA SER A 43 3.28 6.44 25.72
C SER A 43 4.77 6.27 26.03
N ASP A 44 5.29 7.12 26.92
CA ASP A 44 6.68 7.05 27.44
C ASP A 44 7.04 5.68 28.03
N ALA A 45 6.04 4.85 28.37
CA ALA A 45 6.21 3.52 28.93
C ALA A 45 6.58 2.43 27.90
N SER A 46 6.64 2.76 26.61
CA SER A 46 6.76 1.75 25.55
C SER A 46 7.59 2.21 24.36
N LEU A 47 8.73 2.87 24.57
CA LEU A 47 9.71 3.00 23.50
C LEU A 47 10.47 1.67 23.36
N PRO A 48 10.57 1.08 22.16
CA PRO A 48 11.34 -0.14 22.01
C PRO A 48 12.81 0.13 22.38
N SER A 49 13.36 -0.64 23.31
CA SER A 49 14.76 -0.52 23.75
C SER A 49 15.76 -0.78 22.61
N ALA A 50 15.30 -1.44 21.55
CA ALA A 50 16.04 -1.73 20.34
C ALA A 50 16.08 -0.49 19.40
N PRO A 51 17.24 0.15 19.20
CA PRO A 51 17.33 1.39 18.43
C PRO A 51 16.92 1.24 16.95
N HIS A 52 17.18 0.07 16.36
CA HIS A 52 16.77 -0.25 14.98
C HIS A 52 15.24 -0.37 14.84
N LEU A 53 14.56 -0.90 15.86
CA LEU A 53 13.10 -1.03 15.83
C LEU A 53 12.43 0.35 15.91
N ARG A 54 12.94 1.23 16.76
CA ARG A 54 12.49 2.62 16.83
C ARG A 54 12.72 3.35 15.49
N GLY A 55 13.94 3.30 14.96
CA GLY A 55 14.26 3.93 13.69
C GLY A 55 13.42 3.42 12.51
N LEU A 56 13.02 2.14 12.54
CA LEU A 56 12.10 1.57 11.57
C LEU A 56 10.68 2.15 11.71
N LEU A 57 10.14 2.17 12.92
CA LEU A 57 8.79 2.66 13.21
C LEU A 57 8.66 4.15 12.88
N ASP A 58 9.69 4.95 13.15
CA ASP A 58 9.75 6.38 12.83
C ASP A 58 9.70 6.66 11.31
N ARG A 59 10.08 5.68 10.47
CA ARG A 59 10.11 5.80 8.99
C ARG A 59 8.96 5.09 8.28
N ALA A 60 8.19 4.26 8.98
CA ALA A 60 7.09 3.51 8.42
C ALA A 60 5.77 4.31 8.44
N CYS A 61 4.89 4.08 7.47
CA CYS A 61 3.48 4.44 7.60
C CYS A 61 2.82 3.55 8.64
N LEU A 62 2.18 4.15 9.65
CA LEU A 62 1.50 3.46 10.76
C LEU A 62 0.01 3.88 10.83
N PRO A 63 -0.86 3.34 9.96
CA PRO A 63 -2.28 3.66 9.98
C PRO A 63 -2.96 3.09 11.24
N GLN A 64 -3.35 3.98 12.16
CA GLN A 64 -3.82 3.64 13.51
C GLN A 64 -5.05 2.73 13.54
N LYS A 65 -5.90 2.77 12.51
CA LYS A 65 -7.15 2.00 12.45
C LYS A 65 -7.03 0.67 11.72
N CYS A 66 -5.89 0.42 11.06
CA CYS A 66 -5.73 -0.78 10.24
C CYS A 66 -5.09 -1.92 11.05
N LYS A 67 -5.79 -3.05 11.08
CA LYS A 67 -5.34 -4.29 11.73
C LYS A 67 -4.71 -5.26 10.75
N TYR A 68 -5.08 -5.17 9.48
CA TYR A 68 -4.64 -6.07 8.42
C TYR A 68 -4.24 -5.30 7.15
N VAL A 69 -3.40 -5.94 6.32
CA VAL A 69 -2.79 -5.29 5.14
C VAL A 69 -3.82 -4.79 4.12
N GLN A 70 -4.93 -5.49 3.95
CA GLN A 70 -6.01 -5.07 3.04
C GLN A 70 -6.70 -3.78 3.51
N GLU A 71 -6.73 -3.52 4.82
CA GLU A 71 -7.25 -2.26 5.36
C GLU A 71 -6.27 -1.11 5.10
N CYS A 72 -4.97 -1.39 5.17
CA CYS A 72 -3.93 -0.40 4.85
C CYS A 72 -3.99 0.07 3.41
N MET A 73 -4.28 -0.84 2.46
CA MET A 73 -4.45 -0.51 1.04
C MET A 73 -5.55 0.54 0.82
N LEU A 74 -6.56 0.53 1.68
CA LEU A 74 -7.67 1.48 1.65
C LEU A 74 -7.49 2.63 2.65
N SER A 75 -6.37 2.75 3.35
CA SER A 75 -6.24 3.77 4.39
C SER A 75 -6.03 5.16 3.78
N ALA A 76 -6.82 6.13 4.24
CA ALA A 76 -6.58 7.54 3.95
C ALA A 76 -5.50 8.14 4.86
N ASP A 77 -5.24 7.49 6.00
CA ASP A 77 -4.24 7.92 6.98
C ASP A 77 -2.83 7.48 6.55
N CYS A 78 -2.71 6.52 5.61
CA CYS A 78 -1.45 6.27 4.94
C CYS A 78 -1.20 7.29 3.85
N ARG A 79 -0.50 8.33 4.26
CA ARG A 79 0.09 9.34 3.39
C ARG A 79 1.44 8.82 2.93
N MET A 80 1.52 8.34 1.70
CA MET A 80 2.79 8.51 0.97
C MET A 80 2.69 9.83 0.22
N THR A 81 3.81 10.52 0.02
CA THR A 81 3.84 11.80 -0.68
C THR A 81 3.18 11.67 -2.05
N ALA A 82 2.22 12.56 -2.34
CA ALA A 82 1.42 12.52 -3.54
C ALA A 82 2.26 12.78 -4.79
N LEU A 83 2.10 11.92 -5.77
CA LEU A 83 2.64 12.04 -7.12
C LEU A 83 1.63 12.84 -7.95
N GLY A 84 2.07 13.94 -8.56
CA GLY A 84 1.22 14.73 -9.46
C GLY A 84 0.81 13.90 -10.68
N ALA A 85 -0.47 13.96 -11.04
CA ALA A 85 -0.96 13.43 -12.30
C ALA A 85 -0.60 14.43 -13.42
N ASP A 86 0.60 14.31 -13.99
CA ASP A 86 0.80 14.66 -15.39
C ASP A 86 2.07 14.00 -15.95
N GLU A 87 1.90 13.36 -17.11
CA GLU A 87 2.88 12.69 -17.97
C GLU A 87 3.48 11.34 -17.52
N CYS A 88 3.41 10.37 -18.43
CA CYS A 88 3.95 9.02 -18.28
C CYS A 88 5.47 9.00 -18.55
N PRO A 89 6.31 8.67 -17.56
CA PRO A 89 7.73 8.42 -17.78
C PRO A 89 7.95 7.05 -18.45
N ALA A 90 9.05 6.95 -19.22
CA ALA A 90 9.33 5.82 -20.11
C ALA A 90 9.63 4.49 -19.39
N ASP A 91 9.89 4.49 -18.08
CA ASP A 91 10.03 3.27 -17.26
C ASP A 91 9.66 3.51 -15.78
N VAL A 92 9.43 2.43 -15.03
CA VAL A 92 8.96 2.44 -13.63
C VAL A 92 9.99 3.06 -12.66
N ALA A 93 11.29 2.84 -12.88
CA ALA A 93 12.36 3.36 -12.01
C ALA A 93 12.62 4.86 -12.25
N THR A 94 12.46 5.30 -13.50
CA THR A 94 12.49 6.71 -13.91
C THR A 94 11.26 7.46 -13.42
N ALA A 95 10.10 6.79 -13.34
CA ALA A 95 8.96 7.31 -12.58
C ALA A 95 9.41 7.61 -11.15
N PHE A 96 9.85 6.63 -10.37
CA PHE A 96 10.29 6.84 -8.99
C PHE A 96 11.37 7.93 -8.80
N SER A 97 12.32 8.07 -9.73
CA SER A 97 13.43 9.04 -9.60
C SER A 97 13.06 10.49 -9.94
N GLU A 98 12.27 10.74 -10.99
CA GLU A 98 11.80 12.11 -11.29
C GLU A 98 10.81 12.63 -10.23
N LEU A 99 10.17 11.72 -9.51
CA LEU A 99 9.24 11.99 -8.42
C LEU A 99 9.93 12.52 -7.14
N SER A 100 11.25 12.34 -6.99
CA SER A 100 12.02 12.86 -5.86
C SER A 100 12.54 14.30 -6.05
N MET A 101 12.51 14.85 -7.27
CA MET A 101 13.16 16.13 -7.60
C MET A 101 12.21 17.30 -7.89
N ARG A 102 10.88 17.07 -8.00
CA ARG A 102 9.89 18.12 -8.32
C ARG A 102 9.15 18.65 -7.09
N GLU A 103 9.89 18.98 -6.03
CA GLU A 103 9.35 19.46 -4.75
C GLU A 103 8.87 20.93 -4.75
N SER A 104 8.59 21.53 -5.91
CA SER A 104 8.17 22.93 -5.94
C SER A 104 7.04 23.22 -6.93
N VAL A 105 5.91 23.62 -6.33
CA VAL A 105 4.84 24.46 -6.90
C VAL A 105 3.81 23.75 -7.82
N HIS A 106 2.89 22.99 -7.23
CA HIS A 106 1.43 23.09 -7.50
C HIS A 106 0.66 22.17 -6.55
N SER A 107 -0.33 22.73 -5.84
CA SER A 107 -1.41 22.09 -5.06
C SER A 107 -1.20 20.61 -4.66
N GLN A 108 -0.58 20.37 -3.50
CA GLN A 108 -0.41 19.04 -2.91
C GLN A 108 -1.75 18.42 -2.51
N GLN A 109 -2.48 17.86 -3.49
CA GLN A 109 -3.60 16.98 -3.22
C GLN A 109 -3.00 15.66 -2.73
N LEU A 110 -2.91 15.51 -1.41
CA LEU A 110 -2.47 14.27 -0.77
C LEU A 110 -3.30 13.09 -1.28
N LEU A 111 -2.73 12.31 -2.20
CA LEU A 111 -3.32 11.09 -2.72
C LEU A 111 -3.40 10.05 -1.60
N SER A 112 -4.52 9.34 -1.50
CA SER A 112 -4.66 8.25 -0.55
C SER A 112 -3.82 7.04 -0.97
N HIS A 113 -3.56 6.11 -0.05
CA HIS A 113 -2.86 4.86 -0.38
C HIS A 113 -3.57 4.09 -1.50
N ALA A 114 -4.91 4.14 -1.53
CA ALA A 114 -5.73 3.56 -2.57
C ALA A 114 -5.46 4.18 -3.95
N ASP A 115 -5.37 5.51 -4.02
CA ASP A 115 -5.06 6.24 -5.26
C ASP A 115 -3.68 5.88 -5.79
N GLN A 116 -2.69 5.84 -4.90
CA GLN A 116 -1.31 5.56 -5.27
C GLN A 116 -1.12 4.12 -5.72
N LEU A 117 -1.72 3.16 -5.01
CA LEU A 117 -1.69 1.76 -5.41
C LEU A 117 -2.38 1.53 -6.75
N ALA A 118 -3.54 2.16 -6.96
CA ALA A 118 -4.24 2.09 -8.24
C ALA A 118 -3.40 2.70 -9.37
N HIS A 119 -2.80 3.87 -9.14
CA HIS A 119 -1.93 4.53 -10.11
C HIS A 119 -0.72 3.68 -10.48
N LEU A 120 0.03 3.18 -9.49
CA LEU A 120 1.20 2.34 -9.74
C LEU A 120 0.86 1.12 -10.61
N VAL A 121 -0.24 0.44 -10.32
CA VAL A 121 -0.60 -0.81 -11.00
C VAL A 121 -1.24 -0.56 -12.36
N MET A 122 -2.17 0.39 -12.43
CA MET A 122 -2.98 0.61 -13.62
C MET A 122 -2.31 1.53 -14.63
N ASP A 123 -1.56 2.52 -14.17
CA ASP A 123 -0.99 3.58 -15.01
C ASP A 123 0.53 3.36 -15.20
N CYS A 124 1.25 2.93 -14.16
CA CYS A 124 2.71 2.72 -14.24
C CYS A 124 3.13 1.28 -14.55
N GLY A 125 2.18 0.36 -14.74
CA GLY A 125 2.50 -1.02 -15.10
C GLY A 125 3.10 -1.86 -13.96
N ALA A 126 3.02 -1.41 -12.70
CA ALA A 126 3.65 -2.09 -11.57
C ALA A 126 3.15 -3.53 -11.37
N GLN A 127 3.98 -4.33 -10.69
CA GLN A 127 3.68 -5.72 -10.37
C GLN A 127 3.28 -5.87 -8.90
N ILE A 128 2.27 -6.70 -8.66
CA ILE A 128 1.77 -7.07 -7.36
C ILE A 128 2.34 -8.44 -6.97
N ARG A 129 2.80 -8.54 -5.74
CA ARG A 129 3.23 -9.77 -5.08
C ARG A 129 2.48 -9.92 -3.77
N VAL A 130 1.80 -11.05 -3.60
CA VAL A 130 1.06 -11.38 -2.37
C VAL A 130 1.63 -12.66 -1.80
N CYS A 131 2.02 -12.63 -0.52
CA CYS A 131 2.71 -13.73 0.12
C CYS A 131 2.23 -13.91 1.57
N GLY A 132 1.89 -15.13 1.97
CA GLY A 132 1.44 -15.45 3.33
C GLY A 132 0.25 -16.41 3.37
N ASP A 133 -0.70 -16.16 4.30
CA ASP A 133 -1.83 -17.06 4.54
C ASP A 133 -2.82 -17.14 3.34
N ALA A 134 -3.06 -18.37 2.88
CA ALA A 134 -3.96 -18.67 1.76
C ALA A 134 -5.45 -18.64 2.12
N LYS A 135 -5.81 -18.74 3.41
CA LYS A 135 -7.23 -18.89 3.81
C LYS A 135 -7.92 -17.56 4.06
N GLY A 136 -7.30 -16.68 4.81
CA GLY A 136 -7.83 -15.37 5.17
C GLY A 136 -7.18 -14.25 4.38
N MET A 137 -5.85 -14.13 4.46
CA MET A 137 -5.14 -12.95 3.93
C MET A 137 -5.21 -12.87 2.40
N GLY A 138 -4.83 -13.93 1.68
CA GLY A 138 -4.80 -13.93 0.21
C GLY A 138 -6.14 -13.51 -0.42
N PRO A 139 -7.26 -14.18 -0.09
CA PRO A 139 -8.57 -13.80 -0.60
C PRO A 139 -9.01 -12.38 -0.21
N ALA A 140 -8.66 -11.91 0.99
CA ALA A 140 -8.99 -10.55 1.43
C ALA A 140 -8.24 -9.49 0.63
N VAL A 141 -6.93 -9.68 0.40
CA VAL A 141 -6.11 -8.79 -0.42
C VAL A 141 -6.59 -8.79 -1.88
N ALA A 142 -6.88 -9.96 -2.45
CA ALA A 142 -7.42 -10.05 -3.80
C ALA A 142 -8.75 -9.31 -3.95
N SER A 143 -9.65 -9.46 -2.97
CA SER A 143 -10.95 -8.76 -2.95
C SER A 143 -10.79 -7.25 -2.86
N THR A 144 -9.84 -6.76 -2.06
CA THR A 144 -9.54 -5.33 -1.96
C THR A 144 -8.94 -4.75 -3.25
N TRP A 145 -8.10 -5.50 -3.96
CA TRP A 145 -7.65 -5.10 -5.29
C TRP A 145 -8.80 -5.02 -6.29
N VAL A 146 -9.71 -6.01 -6.30
CA VAL A 146 -10.92 -5.97 -7.13
C VAL A 146 -11.73 -4.72 -6.84
N GLU A 147 -11.92 -4.36 -5.57
CA GLU A 147 -12.62 -3.14 -5.18
C GLU A 147 -11.92 -1.88 -5.71
N LEU A 148 -10.60 -1.78 -5.55
CA LEU A 148 -9.80 -0.65 -6.05
C LEU A 148 -9.94 -0.49 -7.56
N PHE A 149 -9.80 -1.58 -8.31
CA PHE A 149 -9.94 -1.55 -9.77
C PHE A 149 -11.37 -1.22 -10.19
N ALA A 150 -12.38 -1.80 -9.54
CA ALA A 150 -13.78 -1.51 -9.83
C ALA A 150 -14.09 -0.02 -9.66
N ARG A 151 -13.69 0.58 -8.54
CA ARG A 151 -13.88 2.01 -8.26
C ARG A 151 -13.15 2.91 -9.26
N ARG A 152 -11.91 2.54 -9.60
CA ARG A 152 -11.10 3.28 -10.59
C ARG A 152 -11.72 3.25 -11.99
N LEU A 153 -12.19 2.08 -12.41
CA LEU A 153 -12.80 1.86 -13.73
C LEU A 153 -14.21 2.43 -13.84
N ALA A 154 -14.95 2.57 -12.73
CA ALA A 154 -16.28 3.15 -12.69
C ALA A 154 -16.27 4.68 -12.86
N THR A 155 -15.31 5.35 -12.20
CA THR A 155 -15.18 6.81 -12.25
C THR A 155 -14.52 7.31 -13.54
N GLY A 156 -13.72 6.47 -14.20
CA GLY A 156 -12.85 6.88 -15.31
C GLY A 156 -11.82 7.95 -14.91
N SER A 157 -11.62 8.15 -13.59
CA SER A 157 -10.81 9.22 -13.03
C SER A 157 -9.42 8.72 -12.65
N ALA A 158 -8.46 9.65 -12.56
CA ALA A 158 -7.14 9.44 -11.97
C ALA A 158 -7.15 9.38 -10.43
N CYS A 159 -8.32 9.39 -9.77
CA CYS A 159 -8.50 9.11 -8.34
C CYS A 159 -9.58 8.03 -8.10
N VAL A 160 -9.45 7.30 -6.99
CA VAL A 160 -10.41 6.33 -6.47
C VAL A 160 -11.45 7.09 -5.65
N ASP A 161 -12.67 7.20 -6.15
CA ASP A 161 -13.78 7.79 -5.38
C ASP A 161 -14.17 6.89 -4.20
N ARG A 162 -13.90 7.40 -3.00
CA ARG A 162 -14.35 6.83 -1.71
C ARG A 162 -15.43 7.67 -1.04
N SER A 163 -15.78 8.81 -1.62
CA SER A 163 -16.68 9.83 -1.08
C SER A 163 -18.09 9.34 -0.88
N LYS A 164 -18.42 8.14 -1.37
CA LYS A 164 -19.61 7.42 -0.96
C LYS A 164 -19.21 5.98 -0.67
N GLY A 165 -19.50 5.52 0.55
CA GLY A 165 -19.62 4.09 0.86
C GLY A 165 -20.78 3.43 0.11
N GLN A 166 -21.01 3.84 -1.15
CA GLN A 166 -21.93 3.22 -2.06
C GLN A 166 -21.41 1.81 -2.34
N PRO A 167 -22.27 0.80 -2.15
CA PRO A 167 -21.97 -0.56 -2.57
C PRO A 167 -21.62 -0.56 -4.07
N LEU A 168 -20.54 -1.26 -4.43
CA LEU A 168 -20.23 -1.50 -5.83
C LEU A 168 -21.35 -2.32 -6.48
N LEU A 169 -21.75 -1.92 -7.68
CA LEU A 169 -22.68 -2.68 -8.49
C LEU A 169 -22.02 -3.99 -8.94
N PRO A 170 -22.80 -5.07 -9.14
CA PRO A 170 -22.25 -6.35 -9.63
C PRO A 170 -21.43 -6.21 -10.92
N GLU A 171 -21.83 -5.30 -11.82
CA GLU A 171 -21.11 -5.03 -13.07
C GLU A 171 -19.75 -4.38 -12.83
N GLU A 172 -19.64 -3.47 -11.85
CA GLU A 172 -18.37 -2.83 -11.49
C GLU A 172 -17.41 -3.85 -10.86
N ILE A 173 -17.93 -4.73 -10.00
CA ILE A 173 -17.17 -5.84 -9.41
C ILE A 173 -16.66 -6.77 -10.51
N ASN A 174 -17.49 -7.13 -11.49
CA ASN A 174 -17.09 -7.98 -12.62
C ASN A 174 -15.97 -7.32 -13.45
N ARG A 175 -16.01 -6.00 -13.66
CA ARG A 175 -14.93 -5.27 -14.33
C ARG A 175 -13.64 -5.32 -13.52
N GLY A 176 -13.71 -5.12 -12.20
CA GLY A 176 -12.55 -5.24 -11.31
C GLY A 176 -11.94 -6.66 -11.29
N GLN A 177 -12.79 -7.69 -11.27
CA GLN A 177 -12.36 -9.09 -11.38
C GLN A 177 -11.70 -9.39 -12.74
N GLY A 178 -12.28 -8.88 -13.83
CA GLY A 178 -11.70 -8.98 -15.17
C GLY A 178 -10.31 -8.36 -15.24
N TYR A 179 -10.13 -7.18 -14.64
CA TYR A 179 -8.82 -6.52 -14.58
C TYR A 179 -7.80 -7.33 -13.77
N LEU A 180 -8.19 -7.85 -12.60
CA LEU A 180 -7.31 -8.71 -11.81
C LEU A 180 -6.93 -10.00 -12.57
N ALA A 181 -7.87 -10.61 -13.30
CA ALA A 181 -7.61 -11.79 -14.12
C ALA A 181 -6.62 -11.50 -15.26
N MET A 182 -6.74 -10.34 -15.91
CA MET A 182 -5.77 -9.86 -16.90
C MET A 182 -4.37 -9.70 -16.28
N LEU A 183 -4.25 -9.08 -15.10
CA LEU A 183 -2.96 -8.96 -14.40
C LEU A 183 -2.33 -10.33 -14.08
N LYS A 184 -3.14 -11.33 -13.72
CA LYS A 184 -2.66 -12.70 -13.50
C LYS A 184 -2.14 -13.32 -14.80
N GLN A 185 -2.86 -13.16 -15.91
CA GLN A 185 -2.43 -13.64 -17.23
C GLN A 185 -1.12 -12.99 -17.69
N GLU A 186 -0.97 -11.69 -17.43
CA GLU A 186 0.24 -10.91 -17.74
C GLU A 186 1.40 -11.15 -16.75
N ARG A 187 1.22 -12.01 -15.74
CA ARG A 187 2.19 -12.24 -14.64
C ARG A 187 2.53 -10.96 -13.85
N ARG A 188 1.65 -9.96 -13.90
CA ARG A 188 1.75 -8.73 -13.11
C ARG A 188 1.11 -8.87 -11.72
N TYR A 189 0.27 -9.87 -11.49
CA TYR A 189 -0.21 -10.23 -10.15
C TYR A 189 0.19 -11.68 -9.84
N ILE A 190 1.04 -11.88 -8.84
CA ILE A 190 1.55 -13.21 -8.43
C ILE A 190 1.28 -13.45 -6.95
N GLU A 191 0.76 -14.64 -6.65
CA GLU A 191 0.47 -15.11 -5.30
C GLU A 191 1.41 -16.27 -4.95
N ASP A 192 2.05 -16.18 -3.79
CA ASP A 192 2.77 -17.27 -3.13
C ASP A 192 2.17 -17.46 -1.73
N VAL A 193 1.03 -18.15 -1.69
CA VAL A 193 0.22 -18.31 -0.47
C VAL A 193 0.23 -19.75 0.02
N TRP A 194 0.41 -19.93 1.33
CA TRP A 194 0.52 -21.24 1.98
C TRP A 194 -0.45 -21.38 3.16
N ARG A 195 -0.58 -22.62 3.64
CA ARG A 195 -1.52 -23.03 4.70
C ARG A 195 -0.91 -22.98 6.08
#